data_AF-A0A2E5VYN4-F1
#
_entry.id   AF-A0A2E5VYN4-F1
#
_cell.length_a   1.000
_cell.length_b   1.000
_cell.length_c   1.000
_cell.angle_alpha   90.00
_cell.angle_beta   90.00
_cell.angle_gamma   90.00
#
_symmetry.space_group_name_H-M   'P 1'
#
loop_
_entity.id
_entity.type
_entity.pdbx_description
1 polymer ?
#
loop_
_entity_poly.entity_id
_entity_poly.type
_entity_poly.pdbx_seq_one_letter_code
_entity_poly.pdbx_strand_id
1 'polypeptide(L)'
;MASFLRWDMPQGDEDDLVDKVIGNPAFDQLFGYHIFFRRAAIPILLFLIGLFTYTLLDSFFSHQTNLTLSFIVVGLCLGPVLNIERYLGVIMSRRK
;
A
#
# COMPACT_ATOMS: atom_id res chain seq x y z
N MET A 1 -25.80 -51.40 -16.60
CA MET A 1 -25.26 -50.82 -15.36
C MET A 1 -23.82 -50.38 -15.63
N ALA A 2 -23.67 -49.39 -16.52
CA ALA A 2 -22.38 -48.93 -17.04
C ALA A 2 -22.08 -47.56 -16.44
N SER A 3 -21.25 -47.56 -15.40
CA SER A 3 -20.73 -46.37 -14.73
C SER A 3 -19.31 -46.72 -14.31
N PHE A 4 -18.30 -46.51 -15.17
CA PHE A 4 -16.93 -46.51 -14.65
C PHE A 4 -15.79 -45.93 -15.52
N LEU A 5 -16.00 -45.23 -16.64
CA LEU A 5 -14.84 -44.70 -17.38
C LEU A 5 -15.12 -43.34 -18.03
N ARG A 6 -15.21 -42.31 -17.19
CA ARG A 6 -14.90 -40.93 -17.60
C ARG A 6 -13.50 -40.62 -17.07
N TRP A 7 -12.50 -40.82 -17.92
CA TRP A 7 -11.15 -40.31 -17.70
C TRP A 7 -11.17 -38.81 -18.01
N ASP A 8 -11.29 -37.98 -16.96
CA ASP A 8 -10.97 -36.56 -17.08
C ASP A 8 -9.44 -36.45 -17.07
N MET A 9 -8.86 -36.02 -18.19
CA MET A 9 -7.43 -35.70 -18.26
C MET A 9 -7.17 -34.52 -17.31
N PRO A 10 -6.25 -34.62 -16.34
CA PRO A 10 -5.77 -33.42 -15.68
C PRO A 10 -5.04 -32.59 -16.74
N GLN A 11 -5.60 -31.43 -17.07
CA GLN A 11 -4.93 -30.44 -17.91
C GLN A 11 -3.78 -29.88 -17.07
N GLY A 12 -2.63 -30.52 -17.21
CA GLY A 12 -1.38 -30.06 -16.64
C GLY A 12 -1.01 -28.70 -17.22
N ASP A 13 -0.60 -27.83 -16.31
CA ASP A 13 0.39 -26.75 -16.46
C ASP A 13 -0.12 -25.30 -16.55
N GLU A 14 -1.42 -25.05 -16.71
CA GLU A 14 -1.99 -23.70 -16.56
C GLU A 14 -2.67 -23.49 -15.20
N ASP A 15 -3.32 -24.54 -14.69
CA ASP A 15 -4.04 -24.50 -13.43
C ASP A 15 -3.11 -24.37 -12.22
N ASP A 16 -1.86 -24.82 -12.31
CA ASP A 16 -0.92 -24.82 -11.18
C ASP A 16 -0.31 -23.42 -10.90
N LEU A 17 -0.31 -22.53 -11.90
CA LEU A 17 -0.02 -21.10 -11.72
C LEU A 17 -1.24 -20.32 -11.25
N VAL A 18 -2.44 -20.69 -11.73
CA VAL A 18 -3.70 -20.06 -11.34
C VAL A 18 -4.05 -20.43 -9.88
N ASP A 19 -3.87 -21.68 -9.46
CA ASP A 19 -4.10 -22.10 -8.07
C ASP A 19 -3.09 -21.50 -7.08
N LYS A 20 -1.82 -21.35 -7.50
CA LYS A 20 -0.81 -20.63 -6.69
C LYS A 20 -1.11 -19.14 -6.54
N VAL A 21 -1.79 -18.54 -7.51
CA VAL A 21 -2.21 -17.13 -7.49
C VAL A 21 -3.51 -16.95 -6.69
N ILE A 22 -4.43 -17.93 -6.74
CA ILE A 22 -5.73 -17.89 -6.05
C ILE A 22 -5.61 -18.17 -4.55
N GLY A 23 -4.58 -18.89 -4.10
CA GLY A 23 -4.43 -19.28 -2.69
C GLY A 23 -3.49 -18.42 -1.84
N ASN A 24 -2.70 -17.50 -2.43
CA ASN A 24 -1.68 -16.77 -1.69
C ASN A 24 -2.15 -15.36 -1.28
N PRO A 25 -2.43 -15.11 0.01
CA PRO A 25 -2.88 -13.79 0.49
C PRO A 25 -1.84 -12.68 0.26
N ALA A 26 -0.59 -13.02 -0.09
CA ALA A 26 0.44 -12.06 -0.46
C ALA A 26 0.25 -11.44 -1.85
N PHE A 27 -0.53 -12.06 -2.76
CA PHE A 27 -0.74 -11.56 -4.12
C PHE A 27 -2.00 -10.70 -4.25
N ASP A 28 -3.09 -11.05 -3.56
CA ASP A 28 -4.37 -10.32 -3.65
C ASP A 28 -4.41 -9.04 -2.77
N GLN A 29 -3.56 -8.94 -1.76
CA GLN A 29 -3.35 -7.70 -0.98
C GLN A 29 -2.46 -6.66 -1.68
N LEU A 30 -1.84 -7.01 -2.81
CA LEU A 30 -0.86 -6.20 -3.52
C LEU A 30 -1.26 -6.04 -4.99
N PHE A 31 -2.35 -5.33 -5.24
CA PHE A 31 -2.67 -4.66 -6.52
C PHE A 31 -1.43 -4.46 -7.41
N GLY A 32 -1.28 -5.28 -8.46
CA GLY A 32 -0.07 -5.34 -9.32
C GLY A 32 0.34 -4.06 -10.04
N TYR A 33 -0.41 -2.95 -9.88
CA TYR A 33 -0.08 -1.62 -10.40
C TYR A 33 0.03 -0.53 -9.31
N HIS A 34 -0.58 -0.72 -8.12
CA HIS A 34 -0.64 0.31 -7.06
C HIS A 34 0.49 0.24 -6.02
N ILE A 35 1.29 -0.83 -5.99
CA ILE A 35 2.40 -0.95 -5.03
C ILE A 35 3.47 0.13 -5.28
N PHE A 36 3.71 0.47 -6.54
CA PHE A 36 4.61 1.56 -6.93
C PHE A 36 4.02 2.92 -6.60
N PHE A 37 2.72 3.11 -6.83
CA PHE A 37 2.03 4.34 -6.46
C PHE A 37 2.12 4.60 -4.97
N ARG A 38 1.93 3.58 -4.12
CA ARG A 38 2.12 3.68 -2.67
C ARG A 38 3.53 4.15 -2.28
N ARG A 39 4.55 3.53 -2.87
CA ARG A 39 5.96 3.86 -2.57
C ARG A 39 6.36 5.26 -3.02
N ALA A 40 5.66 5.86 -3.97
CA ALA A 40 5.86 7.26 -4.37
C ALA A 40 4.92 8.23 -3.63
N ALA A 41 3.66 7.83 -3.39
CA ALA A 41 2.64 8.66 -2.78
C ALA A 41 2.91 8.94 -1.29
N ILE A 42 3.38 7.95 -0.51
CA ILE A 42 3.71 8.20 0.90
C ILE A 42 4.86 9.22 1.02
N PRO A 43 6.00 9.07 0.33
CA PRO A 43 7.05 10.09 0.37
C PRO A 43 6.59 11.46 -0.13
N ILE A 44 5.82 11.52 -1.22
CA ILE A 44 5.30 12.79 -1.75
C ILE A 44 4.37 13.47 -0.74
N LEU A 45 3.45 12.72 -0.13
CA LEU A 45 2.53 13.25 0.87
C LEU A 45 3.27 13.76 2.10
N LEU A 46 4.25 13.01 2.61
CA LEU A 46 5.08 13.45 3.73
C LEU A 46 5.91 14.69 3.38
N PHE A 47 6.43 14.76 2.16
CA PHE A 47 7.13 15.94 1.66
C PHE A 47 6.21 17.16 1.60
N LEU A 48 4.97 17.00 1.12
CA LEU A 48 3.97 18.07 1.10
C LEU A 48 3.61 18.54 2.51
N ILE A 49 3.44 17.62 3.47
CA ILE A 49 3.22 17.99 4.89
C ILE A 49 4.41 18.78 5.43
N GLY A 50 5.64 18.38 5.10
CA GLY A 50 6.85 19.08 5.50
C GLY A 50 6.93 20.49 4.92
N LEU A 51 6.67 20.63 3.62
CA LEU A 51 6.67 21.92 2.93
C LEU A 51 5.53 22.83 3.44
N PHE A 52 4.36 22.26 3.69
CA PHE A 52 3.23 22.97 4.29
C PHE A 52 3.56 23.45 5.71
N THR A 53 4.17 22.60 6.54
CA THR A 53 4.57 22.98 7.89
C THR A 53 5.65 24.07 7.87
N TYR A 54 6.65 23.93 6.99
CA TYR A 54 7.71 24.91 6.83
C TYR A 54 7.14 26.29 6.43
N THR A 55 6.25 26.32 5.44
CA THR A 55 5.63 27.57 4.96
C THR A 55 4.73 28.23 6.01
N LEU A 56 4.02 27.45 6.84
CA LEU A 56 3.25 27.99 7.96
C LEU A 56 4.15 28.60 9.04
N LEU A 57 5.30 27.99 9.31
CA LEU A 57 6.22 28.42 10.35
C LEU A 57 7.18 29.53 9.90
N ASP A 58 7.31 29.77 8.60
CA ASP A 58 8.24 30.75 8.00
C ASP A 58 8.08 32.16 8.59
N SER A 59 6.85 32.54 8.97
CA SER A 59 6.56 33.85 9.57
C SER A 59 6.84 33.95 11.07
N PHE A 60 7.08 32.83 11.77
CA PHE A 60 7.12 32.80 13.24
C PHE A 60 8.51 32.54 13.82
N PHE A 61 9.35 31.74 13.16
CA PHE A 61 10.69 31.42 13.67
C PHE A 61 11.79 31.61 12.63
N SER A 62 13.05 31.49 13.10
CA SER A 62 14.24 31.46 12.25
C SER A 62 14.21 30.27 11.30
N HIS A 63 14.82 30.44 10.13
CA HIS A 63 14.95 29.43 9.07
C HIS A 63 15.43 28.06 9.60
N GLN A 64 16.46 28.05 10.47
CA GLN A 64 16.99 26.80 11.04
C GLN A 64 15.96 26.10 11.92
N THR A 65 15.27 26.84 12.78
CA THR A 65 14.22 26.30 13.66
C THR A 65 13.03 25.78 12.86
N ASN A 66 12.62 26.50 11.81
CA ASN A 66 11.53 26.08 10.92
C ASN A 66 11.83 24.75 10.23
N LEU A 67 13.05 24.59 9.71
CA LEU A 67 13.48 23.32 9.12
C LEU A 67 13.43 22.18 10.13
N THR A 68 14.03 22.36 11.31
CA THR A 68 14.03 21.32 12.36
C THR A 68 12.62 20.94 12.78
N LEU A 69 11.74 21.92 13.03
CA LEU A 69 10.38 21.69 13.49
C LEU A 69 9.54 20.99 12.41
N SER A 70 9.73 21.35 11.14
CA SER A 70 9.08 20.69 10.01
C SER A 70 9.47 19.23 9.88
N PHE A 71 10.76 18.88 10.04
CA PHE A 71 11.20 17.48 10.05
C PHE A 71 10.65 16.69 11.24
N ILE A 72 10.55 17.30 12.42
CA ILE A 72 9.93 16.68 13.60
C ILE A 72 8.45 16.35 13.30
N VAL A 73 7.71 17.31 12.74
CA VAL A 73 6.29 17.12 12.38
C VAL A 73 6.13 16.01 11.34
N VAL A 74 6.93 16.01 10.28
CA VAL A 74 6.91 14.94 9.26
C VAL A 74 7.25 13.58 9.87
N GLY A 75 8.26 13.51 10.73
CA GLY A 75 8.65 12.30 11.44
C GLY A 75 7.54 11.74 12.33
N LEU A 76 6.82 12.62 13.05
CA LEU A 76 5.66 12.24 13.85
C LEU A 76 4.48 11.78 13.00
N CYS A 77 4.26 12.41 11.83
CA CYS A 77 3.20 12.03 10.90
C CYS A 77 3.46 10.69 10.19
N LEU A 78 4.70 10.22 10.11
CA LEU A 78 5.06 8.99 9.42
C LEU A 78 4.29 7.78 9.95
N GLY A 79 4.20 7.60 11.27
CA GLY A 79 3.46 6.47 11.88
C GLY A 79 1.96 6.47 11.52
N PRO A 80 1.22 7.54 11.82
CA PRO A 80 -0.20 7.67 11.48
C PRO A 80 -0.48 7.53 9.99
N VAL A 81 0.31 8.14 9.12
CA VAL A 81 0.14 8.07 7.66
C VAL A 81 0.24 6.62 7.16
N LEU A 82 1.24 5.86 7.63
CA LEU A 82 1.39 4.45 7.27
C LEU A 82 0.25 3.58 7.79
N ASN A 83 -0.30 3.91 8.97
CA ASN A 83 -1.38 3.14 9.59
C ASN A 83 -2.73 3.38 8.90
N ILE A 84 -3.02 4.64 8.52
CA ILE A 84 -4.23 4.99 7.76
C ILE A 84 -4.24 4.29 6.41
N GLU A 85 -3.11 4.24 5.72
CA GLU A 85 -3.01 3.53 4.44
C GLU A 85 -3.32 2.03 4.59
N ARG A 86 -2.76 1.38 5.61
CA ARG A 86 -3.05 -0.02 5.92
C ARG A 86 -4.54 -0.22 6.22
N TYR A 87 -5.12 0.68 7.01
CA TYR A 87 -6.53 0.63 7.39
C TYR A 87 -7.47 0.77 6.18
N LEU A 88 -7.19 1.72 5.29
CA LEU A 88 -7.95 1.91 4.04
C LEU A 88 -7.85 0.68 3.13
N GLY A 89 -6.66 0.08 3.03
CA GLY A 89 -6.48 -1.17 2.30
C GLY A 89 -7.37 -2.31 2.83
N VAL A 90 -7.48 -2.44 4.16
CA VAL A 90 -8.32 -3.46 4.79
C VAL A 90 -9.82 -3.20 4.59
N ILE A 91 -10.28 -1.94 4.67
CA ILE A 91 -11.70 -1.62 4.40
C ILE A 91 -12.04 -1.93 2.94
N MET A 92 -11.17 -1.54 2.01
CA MET A 92 -11.43 -1.71 0.59
C MET A 92 -11.41 -3.18 0.17
N SER A 93 -10.62 -4.02 0.84
CA SER A 93 -10.64 -5.47 0.62
C SER A 93 -11.92 -6.15 1.14
N ARG A 94 -12.64 -5.52 2.09
CA ARG A 94 -13.92 -6.05 2.62
C ARG A 94 -15.15 -5.61 1.80
N ARG A 95 -14.96 -4.65 0.88
CA ARG A 95 -16.02 -4.09 0.03
C ARG A 95 -16.07 -4.73 -1.36
N LYS A 96 -15.08 -5.57 -1.69
CA LYS A 96 -15.11 -6.54 -2.79
C LYS A 96 -15.57 -7.89 -2.23
#